data_AF-A0AAD9MZD1-F1
#
_entry.id   AF-A0AAD9MZD1-F1
#
_cell.length_a   1.000
_cell.length_b   1.000
_cell.length_c   1.000
_cell.angle_alpha   90.00
_cell.angle_beta   90.00
_cell.angle_gamma   90.00
#
_symmetry.space_group_name_H-M   'P 1'
#
loop_
_entity.id
_entity.type
_entity.pdbx_description
1 polymer ?
#
loop_
_entity_poly.entity_id
_entity_poly.type
_entity_poly.pdbx_seq_one_letter_code
_entity_poly.pdbx_strand_id
1 'polypeptide(L)'
;MSISRMYRNTRECQALINASGVAISVGITPSLELWHIYLTFIILGVCTTLVAKGFNTIRTYIYNDQQNLDTDFDAGGKVSVGLTATTIVSQWTWAATLLQSSSVAAKFGISGPLWYASGATIQILLFAMISVQLKIRAPGAKTFLRVIQARFGKGTHITFTVFALLTNVIVTAMLTLGGAAVMVNLVKGLSVELATGLIVLVTGTYTYIGGLGATFYVSYINTGFIYIIMLTFLLRVYHSPSSVLLGNVLKYKCGMYN
;
A
#
# COMPACT_ATOMS: atom_id res chain seq x y z
N MET A 1 -16.28 -33.79 14.81
CA MET A 1 -16.97 -33.73 13.50
C MET A 1 -16.46 -34.90 12.66
N SER A 2 -17.31 -35.90 12.36
CA SER A 2 -16.86 -37.22 11.88
C SER A 2 -16.38 -37.20 10.42
N ILE A 3 -15.24 -37.85 10.14
CA ILE A 3 -14.51 -37.91 8.86
C ILE A 3 -15.38 -38.40 7.69
N SER A 4 -16.42 -39.20 7.97
CA SER A 4 -17.37 -39.70 6.97
C SER A 4 -18.35 -38.65 6.43
N ARG A 5 -18.56 -37.52 7.12
CA ARG A 5 -19.33 -36.37 6.59
C ARG A 5 -18.49 -35.47 5.67
N MET A 6 -17.17 -35.49 5.81
CA MET A 6 -16.22 -34.73 5.00
C MET A 6 -16.22 -35.20 3.53
N TYR A 7 -16.09 -36.52 3.33
CA TYR A 7 -15.96 -37.14 2.00
C TYR A 7 -17.22 -37.10 1.13
N ARG A 8 -18.41 -36.97 1.75
CA ARG A 8 -19.69 -36.92 1.04
C ARG A 8 -19.91 -35.56 0.36
N ASN A 9 -19.42 -34.49 0.98
CA ASN A 9 -19.57 -33.12 0.52
C ASN A 9 -18.61 -32.78 -0.64
N THR A 10 -17.46 -33.47 -0.74
CA THR A 10 -16.48 -33.30 -1.82
C THR A 10 -17.02 -33.80 -3.17
N ARG A 11 -17.72 -34.95 -3.20
CA ARG A 11 -18.31 -35.50 -4.43
C ARG A 11 -19.48 -34.65 -4.95
N GLU A 12 -20.33 -34.13 -4.06
CA GLU A 12 -21.44 -33.25 -4.44
C GLU A 12 -20.94 -31.93 -5.03
N CYS A 13 -19.82 -31.40 -4.52
CA CYS A 13 -19.25 -30.18 -5.05
C CYS A 13 -18.56 -30.36 -6.41
N GLN A 14 -17.89 -31.49 -6.61
CA GLN A 14 -17.26 -31.83 -7.88
C GLN A 14 -18.30 -32.11 -8.98
N ALA A 15 -19.46 -32.67 -8.61
CA ALA A 15 -20.62 -32.82 -9.50
C ALA A 15 -21.24 -31.47 -9.89
N LEU A 16 -21.35 -30.50 -8.96
CA LEU A 16 -21.85 -29.14 -9.24
C LEU A 16 -20.89 -28.32 -10.12
N ILE A 17 -19.57 -28.52 -9.97
CA ILE A 17 -18.54 -27.89 -10.81
C ILE A 17 -18.57 -28.48 -12.23
N ASN A 18 -18.70 -29.80 -12.38
CA ASN A 18 -18.81 -30.44 -13.70
C ASN A 18 -20.14 -30.12 -14.41
N ALA A 19 -21.23 -29.96 -13.66
CA ALA A 19 -22.56 -29.64 -14.23
C ALA A 19 -22.68 -28.19 -14.74
N SER A 20 -21.81 -27.29 -14.30
CA SER A 20 -21.86 -25.87 -14.67
C SER A 20 -21.02 -25.50 -15.90
N GLY A 21 -20.19 -26.43 -16.43
CA GLY A 21 -19.39 -26.20 -17.63
C GLY A 21 -18.36 -25.06 -17.51
N VAL A 22 -18.17 -24.50 -16.32
CA VAL A 22 -17.27 -23.38 -16.07
C VAL A 22 -15.87 -23.94 -15.90
N ALA A 23 -15.04 -23.79 -16.92
CA ALA A 23 -13.60 -23.95 -16.78
C ALA A 23 -13.11 -22.98 -15.69
N ILE A 24 -12.74 -23.52 -14.53
CA ILE A 24 -12.14 -22.73 -13.46
C ILE A 24 -10.73 -22.36 -13.93
N SER A 25 -10.57 -21.21 -14.60
CA SER A 25 -9.24 -20.63 -14.79
C SER A 25 -8.74 -20.18 -13.42
N VAL A 26 -7.98 -21.03 -12.74
CA VAL A 26 -7.22 -20.66 -11.55
C VAL A 26 -6.03 -19.82 -12.03
N GLY A 27 -6.30 -18.56 -12.33
CA GLY A 27 -5.31 -17.62 -12.85
C GLY A 27 -5.98 -16.38 -13.41
N ILE A 28 -5.36 -15.22 -13.15
CA ILE A 28 -5.72 -13.97 -13.81
C ILE A 28 -5.27 -14.13 -15.26
N THR A 29 -6.21 -14.23 -16.19
CA THR A 29 -5.85 -14.11 -17.61
C THR A 29 -5.43 -12.66 -17.84
N PRO A 30 -4.23 -12.40 -18.36
CA PRO A 30 -3.79 -11.03 -18.60
C PRO A 30 -4.74 -10.39 -19.61
N SER A 31 -5.46 -9.37 -19.17
CA SER A 31 -6.52 -8.70 -19.93
C SER A 31 -6.07 -7.36 -20.52
N LEU A 32 -4.91 -6.86 -20.07
CA LEU A 32 -4.36 -5.58 -20.46
C LEU A 32 -3.18 -5.75 -21.43
N GLU A 33 -3.14 -4.88 -22.43
CA GLU A 33 -2.00 -4.75 -23.33
C GLU A 33 -0.92 -3.83 -22.75
N LEU A 34 0.31 -3.97 -23.25
CA LEU A 34 1.48 -3.23 -22.77
C LEU A 34 1.30 -1.70 -22.83
N TRP A 35 0.62 -1.19 -23.87
CA TRP A 35 0.35 0.25 -24.02
C TRP A 35 -0.46 0.85 -22.86
N HIS A 36 -1.39 0.08 -22.28
CA HIS A 36 -2.21 0.56 -21.16
C HIS A 36 -1.35 0.90 -19.93
N ILE A 37 -0.29 0.13 -19.66
CA ILE A 37 0.65 0.45 -18.58
C ILE A 37 1.38 1.75 -18.88
N TYR A 38 1.98 1.87 -20.06
CA TYR A 38 2.76 3.07 -20.38
C TYR A 38 1.91 4.33 -20.26
N LEU A 39 0.69 4.31 -20.79
CA LEU A 39 -0.24 5.42 -20.69
C LEU A 39 -0.59 5.73 -19.22
N THR A 40 -0.86 4.72 -18.40
CA THR A 40 -1.19 4.92 -16.98
C THR A 40 -0.02 5.50 -16.19
N PHE A 41 1.20 5.01 -16.40
CA PHE A 41 2.40 5.50 -15.73
C PHE A 41 2.80 6.91 -16.19
N ILE A 42 2.60 7.23 -17.47
CA ILE A 42 2.83 8.59 -17.98
C ILE A 42 1.82 9.55 -17.34
N ILE A 43 0.52 9.22 -17.34
CA ILE A 43 -0.51 10.07 -16.74
C ILE A 43 -0.23 10.25 -15.25
N LEU A 44 -0.01 9.17 -14.51
CA LEU A 44 0.26 9.23 -13.07
C LEU A 44 1.56 9.99 -12.78
N GLY A 45 2.62 9.76 -13.54
CA GLY A 45 3.90 10.44 -13.41
C GLY A 45 3.81 11.93 -13.68
N VAL A 46 3.11 12.33 -14.75
CA VAL A 46 2.86 13.74 -15.06
C VAL A 46 2.00 14.38 -13.97
N CYS A 47 0.88 13.77 -13.58
CA CYS A 47 0.00 14.31 -12.54
C CYS A 47 0.73 14.49 -11.20
N THR A 48 1.46 13.48 -10.72
CA THR A 48 2.21 13.56 -9.46
C THR A 48 3.35 14.57 -9.52
N THR A 49 4.06 14.66 -10.65
CA THR A 49 5.12 15.66 -10.86
C THR A 49 4.55 17.08 -10.94
N LEU A 50 3.38 17.28 -11.56
CA LEU A 50 2.70 18.56 -11.61
C LEU A 50 2.24 19.02 -10.22
N VAL A 51 1.71 18.11 -9.40
CA VAL A 51 1.39 18.41 -8.00
C VAL A 51 2.65 18.80 -7.23
N ALA A 52 3.73 18.04 -7.39
CA ALA A 52 4.99 18.31 -6.70
C ALA A 52 5.61 19.66 -7.12
N LYS A 53 5.66 19.95 -8.42
CA LYS A 53 6.10 21.24 -8.95
C LYS A 53 5.17 22.38 -8.53
N GLY A 54 3.86 22.19 -8.62
CA GLY A 54 2.87 23.19 -8.24
C GLY A 54 3.02 23.59 -6.77
N PHE A 55 3.18 22.61 -5.88
CA PHE A 55 3.47 22.87 -4.47
C PHE A 55 4.78 23.65 -4.31
N ASN A 56 5.85 23.23 -4.98
CA ASN A 56 7.15 23.91 -4.87
C ASN A 56 7.10 25.34 -5.40
N THR A 57 6.45 25.57 -6.55
CA THR A 57 6.24 26.90 -7.14
C THR A 57 5.42 27.81 -6.22
N ILE A 58 4.31 27.32 -5.67
CA ILE A 58 3.49 28.08 -4.70
C ILE A 58 4.34 28.47 -3.49
N ARG A 59 5.16 27.55 -2.99
CA ARG A 59 6.02 27.78 -1.85
C ARG A 59 7.10 28.83 -2.14
N THR A 60 7.82 28.70 -3.24
CA THR A 60 8.89 29.64 -3.60
C THR A 60 8.34 31.01 -3.99
N TYR A 61 7.23 31.07 -4.73
CA TYR A 61 6.70 32.32 -5.29
C TYR A 61 5.83 33.11 -4.29
N ILE A 62 5.00 32.42 -3.50
CA ILE A 62 4.09 33.09 -2.54
C ILE A 62 4.76 33.27 -1.18
N TYR A 63 5.47 32.24 -0.70
CA TYR A 63 6.04 32.24 0.65
C TYR A 63 7.51 32.67 0.69
N ASN A 64 8.14 32.95 -0.47
CA ASN A 64 9.55 33.34 -0.59
C ASN A 64 10.50 32.44 0.22
N ASP A 65 10.14 31.16 0.34
CA ASP A 65 10.84 30.22 1.22
C ASP A 65 12.19 29.86 0.57
N GLN A 66 13.26 29.93 1.34
CA GLN A 66 14.60 29.62 0.85
C GLN A 66 14.74 28.10 0.66
N GLN A 67 15.33 27.69 -0.45
CA GLN A 67 15.69 26.28 -0.69
C GLN A 67 16.79 25.87 0.29
N ASN A 68 16.37 25.25 1.39
CA ASN A 68 17.23 24.78 2.47
C ASN A 68 16.97 23.29 2.72
N LEU A 69 17.98 22.58 3.23
CA LEU A 69 17.85 21.15 3.53
C LEU A 69 16.74 20.86 4.56
N ASP A 70 16.53 21.74 5.54
CA ASP A 70 15.42 21.60 6.51
C ASP A 70 14.03 21.69 5.84
N THR A 71 13.95 22.46 4.75
CA THR A 71 12.75 22.65 3.95
C THR A 71 12.42 21.40 3.14
N ASP A 72 13.43 20.69 2.65
CA ASP A 72 13.27 19.49 1.84
C ASP A 72 13.07 18.22 2.70
N PHE A 73 13.78 18.11 3.83
CA PHE A 73 13.77 16.92 4.68
C PHE A 73 12.79 16.96 5.85
N ASP A 74 12.32 18.14 6.28
CA ASP A 74 11.36 18.28 7.38
C ASP A 74 10.14 19.13 6.98
N ALA A 75 9.99 19.46 5.69
CA ALA A 75 8.92 20.33 5.19
C ALA A 75 8.83 21.68 5.96
N GLY A 76 9.94 22.15 6.53
CA GLY A 76 10.00 23.34 7.39
C GLY A 76 9.27 23.19 8.74
N GLY A 77 8.88 21.98 9.15
CA GLY A 77 8.15 21.71 10.38
C GLY A 77 6.69 22.18 10.39
N LYS A 78 6.17 22.68 9.26
CA LYS A 78 4.85 23.32 9.13
C LYS A 78 3.86 22.44 8.36
N VAL A 79 3.60 21.23 8.87
CA VAL A 79 2.63 20.30 8.27
C VAL A 79 1.41 20.19 9.18
N SER A 80 0.20 20.27 8.60
CA SER A 80 -1.03 20.14 9.37
C SER A 80 -1.21 18.71 9.91
N VAL A 81 -1.87 18.57 11.07
CA VAL A 81 -2.11 17.27 11.71
C VAL A 81 -2.95 16.37 10.80
N GLY A 82 -3.96 16.92 10.12
CA GLY A 82 -4.80 16.17 9.18
C GLY A 82 -4.04 15.66 7.96
N LEU A 83 -3.14 16.47 7.39
CA LEU A 83 -2.30 16.06 6.27
C LEU A 83 -1.29 14.97 6.69
N THR A 84 -0.74 15.09 7.90
CA THR A 84 0.14 14.08 8.49
C THR A 84 -0.62 12.76 8.71
N ALA A 85 -1.82 12.81 9.29
CA ALA A 85 -2.65 11.63 9.55
C ALA A 85 -3.02 10.91 8.24
N THR A 86 -3.43 11.66 7.21
CA THR A 86 -3.77 11.08 5.89
C THR A 86 -2.55 10.41 5.25
N THR A 87 -1.37 11.02 5.39
CA THR A 87 -0.14 10.46 4.83
C THR A 87 0.29 9.17 5.54
N ILE A 88 0.11 9.09 6.86
CA ILE A 88 0.32 7.85 7.61
C ILE A 88 -0.60 6.76 7.06
N VAL A 89 -1.90 7.04 6.90
CA VAL A 89 -2.86 6.09 6.31
C VAL A 89 -2.44 5.66 4.90
N SER A 90 -1.98 6.60 4.07
CA SER A 90 -1.45 6.32 2.72
C SER A 90 -0.32 5.31 2.75
N GLN A 91 0.67 5.54 3.61
CA GLN A 91 1.88 4.72 3.72
C GLN A 91 1.56 3.29 4.17
N TRP A 92 0.53 3.10 4.98
CA TRP A 92 0.06 1.78 5.41
C TRP A 92 -0.84 1.07 4.39
N THR A 93 -1.38 1.81 3.42
CA THR A 93 -2.27 1.27 2.38
C THR A 93 -1.47 0.85 1.13
N TRP A 94 -0.45 0.02 1.32
CA TRP A 94 0.33 -0.51 0.19
C TRP A 94 -0.32 -1.77 -0.43
N ALA A 95 0.03 -2.05 -1.69
CA ALA A 95 -0.56 -3.13 -2.48
C ALA A 95 -0.48 -4.51 -1.81
N ALA A 96 0.64 -4.85 -1.17
CA ALA A 96 0.80 -6.10 -0.43
C ALA A 96 -0.21 -6.26 0.73
N THR A 97 -0.59 -5.19 1.43
CA THR A 97 -1.61 -5.22 2.50
C THR A 97 -2.98 -5.53 1.91
N LEU A 98 -3.34 -4.89 0.80
CA LEU A 98 -4.61 -5.13 0.10
C LEU A 98 -4.68 -6.56 -0.46
N LEU A 99 -3.59 -7.04 -1.08
CA LEU A 99 -3.49 -8.39 -1.62
C LEU A 99 -3.53 -9.43 -0.51
N GLN A 100 -2.78 -9.23 0.57
CA GLN A 100 -2.76 -10.14 1.71
C GLN A 100 -4.11 -10.18 2.42
N SER A 101 -4.73 -9.03 2.66
CA SER A 101 -6.09 -8.95 3.22
C SER A 101 -7.08 -9.73 2.36
N SER A 102 -7.04 -9.56 1.04
CA SER A 102 -7.90 -10.29 0.10
C SER A 102 -7.61 -11.80 0.07
N SER A 103 -6.34 -12.19 0.17
CA SER A 103 -5.93 -13.61 0.24
C SER A 103 -6.45 -14.27 1.52
N VAL A 104 -6.34 -13.58 2.65
CA VAL A 104 -6.85 -14.05 3.94
C VAL A 104 -8.39 -14.05 3.93
N ALA A 105 -9.05 -13.11 3.25
CA ALA A 105 -10.50 -13.15 3.00
C ALA A 105 -10.91 -14.41 2.24
N ALA A 106 -10.20 -14.75 1.18
CA ALA A 106 -10.49 -15.92 0.36
C ALA A 106 -10.33 -17.24 1.14
N LYS A 107 -9.47 -17.28 2.16
CA LYS A 107 -9.22 -18.47 2.99
C LYS A 107 -10.14 -18.56 4.22
N PHE A 108 -10.38 -17.44 4.90
CA PHE A 108 -11.02 -17.41 6.22
C PHE A 108 -12.34 -16.65 6.28
N GLY A 109 -12.82 -16.11 5.15
CA GLY A 109 -14.04 -15.32 5.13
C GLY A 109 -13.86 -13.91 5.67
N ILE A 110 -14.98 -13.30 6.07
CA ILE A 110 -15.04 -11.91 6.55
C ILE A 110 -14.18 -11.71 7.81
N SER A 111 -14.02 -12.74 8.64
CA SER A 111 -13.19 -12.68 9.85
C SER A 111 -11.70 -12.53 9.54
N GLY A 112 -11.24 -13.02 8.39
CA GLY A 112 -9.84 -12.98 7.97
C GLY A 112 -9.26 -11.56 7.87
N PRO A 113 -9.83 -10.69 7.01
CA PRO A 113 -9.45 -9.28 6.91
C PRO A 113 -9.59 -8.52 8.22
N LEU A 114 -10.63 -8.83 9.01
CA LEU A 114 -10.84 -8.19 10.31
C LEU A 114 -9.67 -8.46 11.26
N TRP A 115 -9.28 -9.73 11.43
CA TRP A 115 -8.14 -10.09 12.28
C TRP A 115 -6.82 -9.51 11.78
N TYR A 116 -6.61 -9.52 10.47
CA TYR A 116 -5.44 -8.90 9.85
C TYR A 116 -5.37 -7.38 10.13
N ALA A 117 -6.48 -6.68 9.95
CA ALA A 117 -6.57 -5.24 10.22
C ALA A 117 -6.43 -4.91 11.72
N SER A 118 -7.03 -5.71 12.61
CA SER A 118 -6.88 -5.54 14.06
C SER A 118 -5.42 -5.64 14.50
N GLY A 119 -4.67 -6.62 13.97
CA GLY A 119 -3.24 -6.78 14.26
C GLY A 119 -2.41 -5.56 13.84
N ALA A 120 -2.66 -5.02 12.65
CA ALA A 120 -1.99 -3.81 12.17
C ALA A 120 -2.37 -2.55 12.98
N THR A 121 -3.65 -2.44 13.38
CA THR A 121 -4.16 -1.27 14.11
C THR A 121 -3.47 -1.10 15.47
N ILE A 122 -3.24 -2.20 16.20
CA ILE A 122 -2.54 -2.17 17.49
C ILE A 122 -1.12 -1.60 17.34
N GLN A 123 -0.40 -2.00 16.28
CA GLN A 123 0.96 -1.51 16.02
C GLN A 123 0.98 0.00 15.75
N ILE A 124 0.04 0.50 14.94
CA ILE A 124 -0.07 1.93 14.62
C ILE A 124 -0.42 2.74 15.87
N LEU A 125 -1.34 2.25 16.71
CA LEU A 125 -1.71 2.92 17.96
C LEU A 125 -0.54 3.00 18.95
N LEU A 126 0.19 1.90 19.15
CA LEU A 126 1.38 1.88 20.00
C LEU A 126 2.45 2.84 19.48
N PHE A 127 2.70 2.83 18.17
CA PHE A 127 3.65 3.75 17.53
C PHE A 127 3.23 5.21 17.71
N ALA A 128 1.95 5.53 17.56
CA ALA A 128 1.44 6.89 17.75
C ALA A 128 1.64 7.37 19.21
N MET A 129 1.32 6.54 20.20
CA MET A 129 1.53 6.88 21.62
C MET A 129 3.01 7.14 21.93
N ILE A 130 3.90 6.26 21.47
CA ILE A 130 5.35 6.43 21.67
C ILE A 130 5.86 7.69 20.96
N SER A 131 5.39 7.95 19.74
CA SER A 131 5.80 9.12 18.95
C SER A 131 5.40 10.44 19.62
N VAL A 132 4.19 10.52 20.18
CA VAL A 132 3.75 11.69 20.96
C VAL A 132 4.64 11.88 22.18
N GLN A 133 4.91 10.81 22.93
CA GLN A 133 5.75 10.90 24.14
C GLN A 133 7.20 11.31 23.82
N LEU A 134 7.74 10.86 22.68
CA LEU A 134 9.05 11.27 22.18
C LEU A 134 9.07 12.76 21.85
N LYS A 135 8.02 13.28 21.18
CA LYS A 135 7.96 14.70 20.80
C LYS A 135 7.82 15.63 22.01
N ILE A 136 7.13 15.20 23.07
CA ILE A 136 7.03 15.93 24.34
C ILE A 136 8.39 15.95 25.07
N ARG A 137 9.12 14.83 25.08
CA ARG A 137 10.38 14.69 25.85
C ARG A 137 11.61 15.21 25.11
N ALA A 138 11.60 15.22 23.78
CA ALA A 138 12.72 15.64 22.94
C ALA A 138 12.26 16.53 21.76
N PRO A 139 11.73 17.74 22.04
CA PRO A 139 11.11 18.59 21.01
C PRO A 139 12.07 19.10 19.92
N GLY A 140 13.39 19.04 20.15
CA GLY A 140 14.42 19.41 19.17
C GLY A 140 14.95 18.24 18.31
N ALA A 141 14.52 17.01 18.56
CA ALA A 141 14.99 15.85 17.81
C ALA A 141 14.23 15.72 16.48
N LYS A 142 14.92 16.01 15.37
CA LYS A 142 14.38 15.87 14.00
C LYS A 142 14.23 14.41 13.55
N THR A 143 14.98 13.49 14.15
CA THR A 143 14.89 12.05 13.89
C THR A 143 14.89 11.28 15.20
N PHE A 144 14.21 10.13 15.24
CA PHE A 144 14.21 9.27 16.44
C PHE A 144 15.61 8.78 16.81
N LEU A 145 16.51 8.67 15.82
CA LEU A 145 17.91 8.28 16.00
C LEU A 145 18.70 9.27 16.86
N ARG A 146 18.37 10.57 16.83
CA ARG A 146 18.98 11.58 17.73
C ARG A 146 18.61 11.34 19.19
N VAL A 147 17.38 10.87 19.45
CA VAL A 147 16.96 10.50 20.80
C VAL A 147 17.75 9.29 21.31
N ILE A 148 17.98 8.31 20.44
CA ILE A 148 18.83 7.14 20.74
C ILE A 148 20.26 7.58 21.04
N GLN A 149 20.82 8.49 20.25
CA GLN A 149 22.16 9.04 20.48
C GLN A 149 22.27 9.75 21.83
N ALA A 150 21.30 10.60 22.17
CA ALA A 150 21.28 11.35 23.42
C ALA A 150 21.16 10.42 24.64
N ARG A 151 20.48 9.28 24.51
CA ARG A 151 20.25 8.34 25.62
C ARG A 151 21.30 7.24 25.75
N PHE A 152 21.78 6.68 24.64
CA PHE A 152 22.60 5.46 24.60
C PHE A 152 23.98 5.67 23.97
N GLY A 153 24.34 6.90 23.58
CA GLY A 153 25.64 7.24 23.04
C GLY A 153 25.83 6.91 21.55
N LYS A 154 27.05 7.17 21.06
CA LYS A 154 27.39 7.11 19.62
C LYS A 154 27.38 5.70 19.02
N GLY A 155 27.88 4.69 19.75
CA GLY A 155 27.93 3.30 19.25
C GLY A 155 26.54 2.73 18.96
N THR A 156 25.61 2.90 19.90
CA THR A 156 24.20 2.52 19.73
C THR A 156 23.54 3.29 18.60
N HIS A 157 23.80 4.61 18.51
CA HIS A 157 23.27 5.43 17.42
C HIS A 157 23.68 4.93 16.04
N ILE A 158 24.96 4.60 15.82
CA ILE A 158 25.45 4.09 14.53
C ILE A 158 24.74 2.76 14.21
N THR A 159 24.68 1.85 15.18
CA THR A 159 24.04 0.53 15.00
C THR A 159 22.57 0.66 14.59
N PHE A 160 21.80 1.49 15.32
CA PHE A 160 20.39 1.75 14.99
C PHE A 160 20.21 2.52 13.68
N THR A 161 21.16 3.38 13.31
CA THR A 161 21.14 4.08 12.02
C THR A 161 21.32 3.10 10.87
N VAL A 162 22.25 2.16 10.97
CA VAL A 162 22.44 1.09 9.98
C VAL A 162 21.18 0.24 9.87
N PHE A 163 20.59 -0.20 10.99
CA PHE A 163 19.34 -0.95 10.95
C PHE A 163 18.18 -0.16 10.34
N ALA A 164 18.04 1.14 10.64
CA ALA A 164 17.00 1.98 10.08
C ALA A 164 17.15 2.13 8.56
N LEU A 165 18.37 2.36 8.07
CA LEU A 165 18.65 2.47 6.64
C LEU A 165 18.41 1.14 5.92
N LEU A 166 18.91 0.02 6.46
CA LEU A 166 18.68 -1.31 5.90
C LEU A 166 17.18 -1.65 5.84
N THR A 167 16.44 -1.33 6.89
CA THR A 167 14.98 -1.55 6.92
C THR A 167 14.29 -0.76 5.82
N ASN A 168 14.65 0.52 5.62
CA ASN A 168 14.09 1.32 4.53
C ASN A 168 14.42 0.72 3.16
N VAL A 169 15.66 0.25 2.93
CA VAL A 169 16.05 -0.40 1.66
C VAL A 169 15.25 -1.68 1.41
N ILE A 170 15.11 -2.54 2.43
CA ILE A 170 14.36 -3.80 2.32
C ILE A 170 12.88 -3.53 2.05
N VAL A 171 12.29 -2.56 2.77
CA VAL A 171 10.89 -2.15 2.60
C VAL A 171 10.65 -1.57 1.20
N THR A 172 11.54 -0.70 0.71
CA THR A 172 11.44 -0.18 -0.65
C THR A 172 11.53 -1.31 -1.68
N ALA A 173 12.50 -2.23 -1.53
CA ALA A 173 12.67 -3.36 -2.44
C ALA A 173 11.41 -4.26 -2.48
N MET A 174 10.85 -4.63 -1.33
CA MET A 174 9.65 -5.47 -1.29
C MET A 174 8.42 -4.77 -1.88
N LEU A 175 8.29 -3.45 -1.72
CA LEU A 175 7.17 -2.69 -2.28
C LEU A 175 7.28 -2.59 -3.81
N THR A 176 8.48 -2.32 -4.33
CA THR A 176 8.73 -2.27 -5.78
C THR A 176 8.52 -3.64 -6.43
N LEU A 177 9.05 -4.71 -5.83
CA LEU A 177 8.86 -6.08 -6.32
C LEU A 177 7.40 -6.54 -6.20
N GLY A 178 6.73 -6.23 -5.09
CA GLY A 178 5.32 -6.56 -4.89
C GLY A 178 4.42 -5.86 -5.90
N GLY A 179 4.67 -4.59 -6.20
CA GLY A 179 3.96 -3.84 -7.24
C GLY A 179 4.22 -4.40 -8.64
N ALA A 180 5.48 -4.71 -8.97
CA ALA A 180 5.86 -5.32 -10.25
C ALA A 180 5.21 -6.69 -10.45
N ALA A 181 5.19 -7.55 -9.43
CA ALA A 181 4.57 -8.86 -9.49
C ALA A 181 3.07 -8.78 -9.84
N VAL A 182 2.35 -7.81 -9.26
CA VAL A 182 0.92 -7.61 -9.58
C VAL A 182 0.75 -7.19 -11.04
N MET A 183 1.59 -6.28 -11.54
CA MET A 183 1.48 -5.80 -12.93
C MET A 183 1.81 -6.87 -13.98
N VAL A 184 2.85 -7.68 -13.75
CA VAL A 184 3.23 -8.76 -14.68
C VAL A 184 2.13 -9.81 -14.82
N ASN A 185 1.37 -10.06 -13.75
CA ASN A 185 0.21 -10.97 -13.81
C ASN A 185 -1.00 -10.37 -14.56
N LEU A 186 -1.10 -9.04 -14.65
CA LEU A 186 -2.22 -8.36 -15.30
C LEU A 186 -1.97 -8.07 -16.79
N VAL A 187 -0.70 -7.93 -17.19
CA VAL A 187 -0.33 -7.36 -18.49
C VAL A 187 0.50 -8.33 -19.32
N LYS A 188 0.06 -8.58 -20.55
CA LYS A 188 0.73 -9.51 -21.46
C LYS A 188 2.12 -8.98 -21.85
N GLY A 189 3.14 -9.80 -21.63
CA GLY A 189 4.51 -9.54 -22.11
C GLY A 189 5.28 -8.47 -21.33
N LEU A 190 4.80 -8.05 -20.15
CA LEU A 190 5.54 -7.12 -19.30
C LEU A 190 6.66 -7.86 -18.55
N SER A 191 7.90 -7.36 -18.67
CA SER A 191 9.02 -7.86 -17.88
C SER A 191 9.06 -7.23 -16.48
N VAL A 192 9.62 -7.95 -15.51
CA VAL A 192 9.74 -7.46 -14.12
C VAL A 192 10.68 -6.25 -14.06
N GLU A 193 11.75 -6.25 -14.84
CA GLU A 193 12.74 -5.19 -14.92
C GLU A 193 12.11 -3.87 -15.39
N LEU A 194 11.28 -3.94 -16.43
CA LEU A 194 10.56 -2.78 -16.93
C LEU A 194 9.53 -2.27 -15.92
N ALA A 195 8.76 -3.17 -15.29
CA ALA A 195 7.74 -2.81 -14.31
C ALA A 195 8.35 -2.11 -13.08
N THR A 196 9.44 -2.65 -12.54
CA THR A 196 10.17 -2.05 -11.42
C THR A 196 10.80 -0.71 -11.80
N GLY A 197 11.40 -0.62 -12.99
CA GLY A 197 11.97 0.62 -13.53
C GLY A 197 10.92 1.74 -13.66
N LEU A 198 9.72 1.43 -14.17
CA LEU A 198 8.63 2.40 -14.30
C LEU A 198 8.14 2.90 -12.94
N ILE A 199 8.01 2.02 -11.94
CA ILE A 199 7.67 2.41 -10.56
C ILE A 199 8.72 3.39 -10.03
N VAL A 200 9.99 2.99 -10.06
CA VAL A 200 11.09 3.79 -9.50
C VAL A 200 11.22 5.13 -10.23
N LEU A 201 11.02 5.16 -11.55
CA LEU A 201 11.06 6.40 -12.33
C LEU A 201 9.94 7.34 -11.90
N VAL A 202 8.69 6.88 -11.86
CA VAL A 202 7.57 7.74 -11.45
C VAL A 202 7.74 8.20 -10.00
N THR A 203 8.01 7.29 -9.07
CA THR A 203 8.12 7.64 -7.65
C THR A 203 9.35 8.46 -7.33
N GLY A 204 10.49 8.13 -7.93
CA GLY A 204 11.75 8.86 -7.75
C GLY A 204 11.67 10.28 -8.30
N THR A 205 11.02 10.50 -9.44
CA THR A 205 10.97 11.83 -10.08
C THR A 205 10.16 12.82 -9.25
N TYR A 206 8.95 12.46 -8.78
CA TYR A 206 8.15 13.40 -7.98
C TYR A 206 8.76 13.62 -6.59
N THR A 207 9.42 12.62 -6.00
CA THR A 207 10.10 12.76 -4.70
C THR A 207 11.33 13.64 -4.82
N TYR A 208 12.13 13.46 -5.87
CA TYR A 208 13.32 14.27 -6.13
C TYR A 208 12.98 15.75 -6.34
N ILE A 209 11.91 16.04 -7.11
CA ILE A 209 11.52 17.43 -7.43
C ILE A 209 10.85 18.13 -6.24
N GLY A 210 10.09 17.39 -5.43
CA GLY A 210 9.19 17.97 -4.44
C GLY A 210 9.64 17.90 -2.97
N GLY A 211 10.62 17.03 -2.65
CA GLY A 211 11.03 16.79 -1.27
C GLY A 211 9.91 16.19 -0.39
N LEU A 212 10.14 16.14 0.93
CA LEU A 212 9.18 15.56 1.88
C LEU A 212 7.88 16.35 1.93
N GLY A 213 7.97 17.69 1.87
CA GLY A 213 6.82 18.59 1.89
C GLY A 213 5.81 18.32 0.77
N ALA A 214 6.26 18.28 -0.49
CA ALA A 214 5.37 17.96 -1.60
C ALA A 214 4.86 16.52 -1.54
N THR A 215 5.69 15.59 -1.06
CA THR A 215 5.32 14.17 -0.94
C THR A 215 4.12 13.97 -0.01
N PHE A 216 3.95 14.79 1.04
CA PHE A 216 2.72 14.79 1.86
C PHE A 216 1.47 15.09 1.04
N TYR A 217 1.51 16.09 0.16
CA TYR A 217 0.37 16.46 -0.69
C TYR A 217 0.10 15.45 -1.80
N VAL A 218 1.16 14.92 -2.43
CA VAL A 218 1.03 13.83 -3.41
C VAL A 218 0.38 12.60 -2.75
N SER A 219 0.80 12.25 -1.54
CA SER A 219 0.23 11.14 -0.78
C SER A 219 -1.23 11.38 -0.41
N TYR A 220 -1.61 12.62 -0.06
CA TYR A 220 -2.99 13.00 0.22
C TYR A 220 -3.91 12.74 -0.98
N ILE A 221 -3.51 13.20 -2.17
CA ILE A 221 -4.27 13.00 -3.41
C ILE A 221 -4.35 11.51 -3.76
N ASN A 222 -3.22 10.79 -3.69
CA ASN A 222 -3.18 9.35 -3.97
C ASN A 222 -4.10 8.54 -3.05
N THR A 223 -4.14 8.90 -1.77
CA THR A 223 -5.02 8.26 -0.77
C THR A 223 -6.49 8.50 -1.09
N GLY A 224 -6.85 9.72 -1.51
CA GLY A 224 -8.20 10.03 -1.99
C GLY A 224 -8.60 9.14 -3.16
N PHE A 225 -7.73 8.97 -4.16
CA PHE A 225 -7.99 8.08 -5.29
C PHE A 225 -8.18 6.62 -4.85
N ILE A 226 -7.32 6.11 -3.96
CA ILE A 226 -7.45 4.75 -3.42
C ILE A 226 -8.81 4.57 -2.74
N TYR A 227 -9.23 5.51 -1.89
CA TYR A 227 -10.53 5.43 -1.21
C TYR A 227 -11.72 5.46 -2.18
N ILE A 228 -11.69 6.33 -3.20
CA ILE A 228 -12.74 6.39 -4.23
C ILE A 228 -12.85 5.04 -4.95
N ILE A 229 -11.72 4.45 -5.33
CA ILE A 229 -11.70 3.14 -6.00
C ILE A 229 -12.26 2.06 -5.07
N MET A 230 -11.81 2.02 -3.81
CA MET A 230 -12.31 1.05 -2.82
C MET A 230 -13.81 1.17 -2.56
N LEU A 231 -14.34 2.40 -2.41
CA LEU A 231 -15.77 2.64 -2.23
C LEU A 231 -16.57 2.21 -3.47
N THR A 232 -16.04 2.49 -4.66
CA THR A 232 -16.66 2.04 -5.92
C THR A 232 -16.74 0.52 -5.98
N PHE A 233 -15.67 -0.19 -5.62
CA PHE A 233 -15.67 -1.66 -5.54
C PHE A 233 -16.68 -2.17 -4.51
N LEU A 234 -16.74 -1.56 -3.32
CA LEU A 234 -17.67 -1.94 -2.27
C LEU A 234 -19.14 -1.80 -2.73
N LEU A 235 -19.49 -0.66 -3.31
CA LEU A 235 -20.83 -0.41 -3.84
C LEU A 235 -21.17 -1.35 -4.99
N ARG A 236 -20.21 -1.66 -5.86
CA ARG A 236 -20.42 -2.58 -6.98
C ARG A 236 -20.63 -4.01 -6.50
N VAL A 237 -19.94 -4.46 -5.46
CA VAL A 237 -20.18 -5.76 -4.82
C VAL A 237 -21.57 -5.80 -4.18
N TYR A 238 -21.97 -4.73 -3.47
CA TYR A 238 -23.26 -4.66 -2.78
C TYR A 238 -24.47 -4.63 -3.74
N HIS A 239 -24.36 -3.88 -4.86
CA HIS A 239 -25.46 -3.71 -5.82
C HIS A 239 -25.47 -4.72 -6.98
N SER A 240 -24.53 -5.66 -7.06
CA SER A 240 -24.53 -6.69 -8.12
C SER A 240 -25.21 -7.97 -7.64
N PRO A 241 -26.52 -8.19 -7.90
CA PRO A 241 -27.27 -9.36 -7.42
C PRO A 241 -26.78 -10.70 -8.01
N SER A 242 -25.92 -10.68 -9.03
CA SER A 242 -25.56 -11.85 -9.85
C SER A 242 -24.06 -12.16 -9.88
N SER A 243 -23.24 -11.60 -8.98
CA SER A 243 -21.79 -11.88 -9.01
C SER A 243 -21.45 -13.20 -8.29
N VAL A 244 -21.88 -14.30 -8.91
CA VAL A 244 -21.39 -15.68 -8.68
C VAL A 244 -19.85 -15.75 -8.70
N LEU A 245 -19.17 -14.75 -9.29
CA LEU A 245 -17.72 -14.64 -9.42
C LEU A 245 -16.97 -13.86 -8.31
N LEU A 246 -17.61 -13.01 -7.50
CA LEU A 246 -16.88 -12.14 -6.53
C LEU A 246 -17.17 -12.46 -5.06
N GLY A 247 -18.03 -13.43 -4.78
CA GLY A 247 -18.37 -13.81 -3.42
C GLY A 247 -19.37 -14.95 -3.38
N ASN A 248 -19.06 -16.08 -4.02
CA ASN A 248 -19.94 -17.23 -3.87
C ASN A 248 -19.76 -17.80 -2.46
N VAL A 249 -20.72 -17.56 -1.57
CA VAL A 249 -20.87 -18.28 -0.28
C VAL A 249 -20.93 -19.80 -0.52
N LEU A 250 -21.23 -20.25 -1.74
CA LEU A 250 -21.13 -21.65 -2.14
C LEU A 250 -19.68 -22.17 -2.26
N LYS A 251 -18.70 -21.32 -2.60
CA LYS A 251 -17.28 -21.69 -2.51
C LYS A 251 -16.86 -21.91 -1.05
N TYR A 252 -17.47 -21.21 -0.11
CA TYR A 252 -17.28 -21.44 1.34
C TYR A 252 -17.87 -22.77 1.81
N LYS A 253 -18.96 -23.26 1.22
CA LYS A 253 -19.51 -24.58 1.57
C LYS A 253 -18.60 -25.75 1.16
N CYS A 254 -17.75 -25.57 0.15
CA CYS A 254 -16.87 -26.63 -0.35
C CYS A 254 -15.38 -26.43 -0.01
N GLY A 255 -14.92 -25.20 0.18
CA GLY A 255 -13.54 -24.88 0.54
C GLY A 255 -13.19 -25.07 2.02
N MET A 256 -14.20 -25.24 2.90
CA MET A 256 -13.97 -25.58 4.32
C MET A 256 -13.68 -27.08 4.56
N TYR A 257 -13.49 -27.87 3.50
CA TYR A 257 -13.23 -29.31 3.60
C TYR A 257 -12.00 -29.74 2.81
N ASN A 258 -10.93 -28.96 2.89
CA ASN A 258 -9.56 -29.43 2.70
C ASN A 258 -8.72 -29.03 3.91
#